data_AF-A0A2N5YXE1-F1
#
_entry.id   AF-A0A2N5YXE1-F1
#
_cell.length_a   1.000
_cell.length_b   1.000
_cell.length_c   1.000
_cell.angle_alpha   90.00
_cell.angle_beta   90.00
_cell.angle_gamma   90.00
#
_symmetry.space_group_name_H-M   'P 1'
#
loop_
_entity.id
_entity.type
_entity.pdbx_description
1 polymer ?
#
loop_
_entity_poly.entity_id
_entity_poly.type
_entity_poly.pdbx_seq_one_letter_code
_entity_poly.pdbx_strand_id
1 'polypeptide(L)'
;MASVEGNANLNLFVPQTWEDFDTVDISLDEFKNQEVLIRFKSINDRGSVVYIDYVRLGNTQLTGIEAQNIISDFEIYPNPASDYLTLESSNRQDNETLLIYNSSGQLIKSFKLDNDRMRISIEDLSSGIYFLRLNNSLTNYKLIVQ
;
A
#
# COMPACT_ATOMS: atom_id res chain seq x y z
N MET A 1 17.68 -5.55 0.42
CA MET A 1 17.98 -6.97 0.64
C MET A 1 18.84 -7.08 1.86
N ALA A 2 18.48 -7.93 2.81
CA ALA A 2 19.36 -8.21 3.94
C ALA A 2 19.95 -9.61 3.77
N SER A 3 21.27 -9.73 3.83
CA SER A 3 21.97 -11.03 3.83
C SER A 3 23.12 -11.02 4.82
N VAL A 4 23.31 -12.13 5.53
CA VAL A 4 24.47 -12.34 6.40
C VAL A 4 25.27 -13.54 5.90
N GLU A 5 26.60 -13.43 5.99
CA GLU A 5 27.49 -14.59 5.83
C GLU A 5 27.35 -15.51 7.05
N GLY A 6 26.97 -16.78 6.85
CA GLY A 6 26.92 -17.76 7.94
C GLY A 6 25.98 -18.94 7.72
N ASN A 7 26.10 -19.94 8.61
CA ASN A 7 25.22 -21.12 8.62
C ASN A 7 23.94 -20.80 9.41
N ALA A 8 22.84 -20.60 8.68
CA ALA A 8 21.54 -20.24 9.23
C ALA A 8 20.88 -21.31 10.11
N ASN A 9 21.41 -22.53 10.16
CA ASN A 9 20.93 -23.56 11.09
C ASN A 9 21.41 -23.31 12.53
N LEU A 10 22.39 -22.44 12.73
CA LEU A 10 22.94 -22.12 14.06
C LEU A 10 22.48 -20.76 14.57
N ASN A 11 22.38 -19.76 13.69
CA ASN A 11 21.89 -18.42 14.02
C ASN A 11 20.97 -17.92 12.90
N LEU A 12 19.67 -17.84 13.18
CA LEU A 12 18.70 -17.24 12.26
C LEU A 12 18.80 -15.72 12.37
N PHE A 13 19.21 -15.06 11.28
CA PHE A 13 19.17 -13.61 11.19
C PHE A 13 17.75 -13.17 10.81
N VAL A 14 17.20 -12.20 11.55
CA VAL A 14 15.93 -11.56 11.25
C VAL A 14 16.17 -10.04 11.35
N PRO A 15 16.03 -9.27 10.26
CA PRO A 15 16.23 -7.83 10.31
C PRO A 15 15.22 -7.17 11.26
N GLN A 16 15.67 -6.22 12.08
CA GLN A 16 14.88 -5.51 13.09
C GLN A 16 14.66 -4.04 12.72
N THR A 17 15.61 -3.42 12.02
CA THR A 17 15.52 -2.02 11.60
C THR A 17 15.74 -1.89 10.09
N TRP A 18 15.47 -0.70 9.54
CA TRP A 18 15.71 -0.42 8.13
C TRP A 18 17.21 -0.42 7.78
N GLU A 19 18.07 -0.19 8.77
CA GLU A 19 19.54 -0.20 8.61
C GLU A 19 20.09 -1.61 8.36
N ASP A 20 19.33 -2.65 8.71
CA ASP A 20 19.67 -4.04 8.44
C ASP A 20 19.47 -4.44 6.96
N PHE A 21 18.85 -3.57 6.14
CA PHE A 21 18.58 -3.82 4.74
C PHE A 21 19.48 -2.99 3.82
N ASP A 22 20.08 -3.65 2.84
CA ASP A 22 20.73 -2.96 1.72
C ASP A 22 19.69 -2.47 0.70
N THR A 23 19.94 -1.34 0.05
CA THR A 23 19.16 -0.87 -1.10
C THR A 23 19.89 -1.23 -2.39
N VAL A 24 19.14 -1.75 -3.37
CA VAL A 24 19.67 -2.08 -4.70
C VAL A 24 18.83 -1.40 -5.75
N ASP A 25 19.47 -0.48 -6.49
CA ASP A 25 18.88 0.20 -7.63
C ASP A 25 19.35 -0.43 -8.94
N ILE A 26 18.40 -0.79 -9.80
CA ILE A 26 18.66 -1.37 -11.11
C ILE A 26 18.00 -0.48 -12.15
N SER A 27 18.79 0.13 -13.03
CA SER A 27 18.24 0.84 -14.19
C SER A 27 17.67 -0.16 -15.18
N LEU A 28 16.46 0.10 -15.66
CA LEU A 28 15.80 -0.66 -16.72
C LEU A 28 15.94 0.01 -18.09
N ASP A 29 16.78 1.05 -18.22
CA ASP A 29 16.93 1.82 -19.46
C ASP A 29 17.31 0.97 -20.68
N GLU A 30 18.10 -0.08 -20.46
CA GLU A 30 18.53 -1.01 -21.51
C GLU A 30 17.38 -1.88 -22.06
N PHE A 31 16.27 -1.97 -21.33
CA PHE A 31 15.10 -2.78 -21.68
C PHE A 31 13.91 -1.94 -22.16
N LYS A 32 14.14 -0.69 -22.58
CA LYS A 32 13.09 0.21 -23.09
C LYS A 32 12.29 -0.45 -24.22
N ASN A 33 10.97 -0.33 -24.12
CA ASN A 33 9.98 -0.88 -25.06
C ASN A 33 10.00 -2.41 -25.17
N GLN A 34 10.53 -3.11 -24.17
CA GLN A 34 10.49 -4.57 -24.08
C GLN A 34 9.61 -4.99 -22.91
N GLU A 35 8.99 -6.16 -23.04
CA GLU A 35 8.37 -6.83 -21.90
C GLU A 35 9.47 -7.42 -21.02
N VAL A 36 9.49 -7.04 -19.74
CA VAL A 36 10.54 -7.46 -18.79
C VAL A 36 9.93 -8.34 -17.72
N LEU A 37 10.57 -9.48 -17.45
CA LEU A 37 10.22 -10.37 -16.35
C LEU A 37 11.29 -10.27 -15.27
N ILE A 38 10.91 -9.76 -14.10
CA ILE A 38 11.81 -9.66 -12.95
C ILE A 38 11.74 -10.96 -12.16
N ARG A 39 12.90 -11.55 -11.87
CA ARG A 39 13.03 -12.78 -11.08
C ARG A 39 13.99 -12.55 -9.92
N PHE A 40 13.52 -12.83 -8.72
CA PHE A 40 14.38 -12.97 -7.54
C PHE A 40 14.92 -14.39 -7.50
N LYS A 41 16.25 -14.53 -7.63
CA LYS A 41 16.94 -15.82 -7.50
C LYS A 41 17.82 -15.77 -6.26
N SER A 42 17.49 -16.60 -5.28
CA SER A 42 18.30 -16.81 -4.09
C SER A 42 19.17 -18.07 -4.28
N ILE A 43 20.44 -17.99 -3.88
CA ILE A 43 21.36 -19.13 -3.82
C ILE A 43 21.81 -19.22 -2.36
N ASN A 44 21.29 -20.20 -1.63
CA ASN A 44 21.58 -20.37 -0.21
C ASN A 44 22.52 -21.56 0.00
N ASP A 45 23.75 -21.29 0.43
CA ASP A 45 24.68 -22.33 0.86
C ASP A 45 24.35 -22.77 2.30
N ARG A 46 23.41 -23.71 2.42
CA ARG A 46 22.94 -24.32 3.69
C ARG A 46 22.10 -23.42 4.62
N GLY A 47 21.22 -22.60 4.03
CA GLY A 47 19.95 -22.25 4.68
C GLY A 47 19.69 -20.78 5.03
N SER A 48 20.46 -19.82 4.52
CA SER A 48 20.17 -18.41 4.79
C SER A 48 18.79 -18.00 4.24
N VAL A 49 18.03 -17.22 5.02
CA VAL A 49 16.74 -16.64 4.63
C VAL A 49 17.00 -15.30 3.96
N VAL A 50 16.45 -15.10 2.77
CA VAL A 50 16.55 -13.81 2.08
C VAL A 50 15.34 -12.97 2.45
N TYR A 51 15.59 -11.80 3.03
CA TYR A 51 14.58 -10.79 3.30
C TYR A 51 14.58 -9.73 2.19
N ILE A 52 13.42 -9.56 1.55
CA ILE A 52 13.16 -8.56 0.52
C ILE A 52 11.98 -7.73 0.98
N ASP A 53 12.16 -6.42 1.04
CA ASP A 53 11.09 -5.47 1.33
C ASP A 53 11.20 -4.27 0.37
N TYR A 54 10.11 -3.52 0.24
CA TYR A 54 10.03 -2.24 -0.48
C TYR A 54 10.42 -2.31 -1.96
N VAL A 55 10.03 -3.39 -2.65
CA VAL A 55 10.23 -3.55 -4.10
C VAL A 55 9.36 -2.53 -4.85
N ARG A 56 10.02 -1.64 -5.61
CA ARG A 56 9.37 -0.62 -6.42
C ARG A 56 9.83 -0.71 -7.87
N LEU A 57 8.89 -0.56 -8.79
CA LEU A 57 9.16 -0.41 -10.21
C LEU A 57 8.64 0.97 -10.64
N GLY A 58 9.51 1.78 -11.23
CA GLY A 58 9.14 3.13 -11.66
C GLY A 58 10.37 4.02 -11.79
N ASN A 59 10.13 5.28 -12.15
CA ASN A 59 11.20 6.27 -12.22
C ASN A 59 11.66 6.62 -10.80
N THR A 60 12.94 6.37 -10.48
CA THR A 60 13.52 6.67 -9.14
C THR A 60 13.95 8.13 -9.01
N GLN A 61 14.10 8.85 -10.14
CA GLN A 61 14.17 10.30 -10.11
C GLN A 61 12.78 10.85 -9.82
N LEU A 62 12.64 11.43 -8.62
CA LEU A 62 11.68 12.49 -8.36
C LEU A 62 12.07 13.69 -9.24
N THR A 63 11.75 13.63 -10.53
CA THR A 63 11.78 14.84 -11.35
C THR A 63 10.72 15.75 -10.74
N GLY A 64 11.16 16.90 -10.21
CA GLY A 64 10.36 17.95 -9.59
C GLY A 64 9.40 18.64 -10.55
N ILE A 65 8.58 17.85 -11.23
CA ILE A 65 7.19 18.17 -11.36
C ILE A 65 6.64 17.75 -10.00
N GLU A 66 6.04 18.68 -9.27
CA GLU A 66 5.03 18.31 -8.31
C GLU A 66 4.04 17.44 -9.10
N ALA A 67 4.26 16.11 -9.11
CA ALA A 67 3.13 15.24 -9.03
C ALA A 67 2.41 15.86 -7.84
N GLN A 68 1.29 16.50 -8.11
CA GLN A 68 0.21 16.45 -7.16
C GLN A 68 -0.02 14.95 -6.99
N ASN A 69 0.82 14.33 -6.16
CA ASN A 69 0.43 13.31 -5.23
C ASN A 69 -0.66 14.00 -4.44
N ILE A 70 -1.84 14.06 -5.05
CA ILE A 70 -3.10 13.97 -4.35
C ILE A 70 -3.16 12.52 -3.82
N ILE A 71 -2.11 12.12 -3.09
CA ILE A 71 -2.27 11.31 -1.90
C ILE A 71 -2.90 12.34 -0.98
N SER A 72 -4.20 12.54 -1.15
CA SER A 72 -4.94 13.18 -0.12
C SER A 72 -4.82 12.22 1.06
N ASP A 73 -4.12 12.69 2.09
CA ASP A 73 -3.76 11.91 3.26
C ASP A 73 -5.05 11.69 4.05
N PHE A 74 -5.77 10.62 3.70
CA PHE A 74 -6.93 10.17 4.43
C PHE A 74 -6.51 9.12 5.44
N GLU A 75 -6.94 9.34 6.67
CA GLU A 75 -6.94 8.34 7.72
C GLU A 75 -8.35 7.75 7.84
N ILE A 76 -8.41 6.42 7.92
CA ILE A 76 -9.68 5.69 8.05
C ILE A 76 -9.58 4.80 9.29
N TYR A 77 -10.45 5.06 10.27
CA TYR A 77 -10.45 4.35 11.54
C TYR A 77 -11.85 4.27 12.18
N PRO A 78 -12.16 3.24 12.97
CA PRO A 78 -11.32 2.08 13.23
C PRO A 78 -11.27 1.12 12.03
N ASN A 79 -10.27 0.25 12.03
CA ASN A 79 -10.22 -0.91 11.14
C ASN A 79 -9.60 -2.07 11.95
N PRO A 80 -10.33 -3.15 12.27
CA PRO A 80 -11.70 -3.45 11.85
C PRO A 80 -12.78 -2.49 12.41
N ALA A 81 -13.92 -2.39 11.72
CA ALA A 81 -15.06 -1.55 12.11
C ALA A 81 -16.37 -2.36 12.13
N SER A 82 -17.35 -1.94 12.95
CA SER A 82 -18.67 -2.58 13.03
C SER A 82 -19.77 -1.65 12.52
N ASP A 83 -20.02 -0.56 13.24
CA ASP A 83 -21.18 0.30 12.96
C ASP A 83 -20.82 1.53 12.12
N TYR A 84 -19.62 2.06 12.32
CA TYR A 84 -19.16 3.27 11.66
C TYR A 84 -17.65 3.27 11.47
N LEU A 85 -17.22 4.03 10.48
CA LEU A 85 -15.84 4.46 10.33
C LEU A 85 -15.77 5.98 10.37
N THR A 86 -14.61 6.49 10.71
CA THR A 86 -14.22 7.89 10.63
C THR A 86 -13.25 8.01 9.49
N LEU A 87 -13.54 8.91 8.56
CA LEU A 87 -12.60 9.38 7.55
C LEU A 87 -12.15 10.77 7.97
N GLU A 88 -10.84 10.96 8.03
CA GLU A 88 -10.20 12.24 8.33
C GLU A 88 -9.22 12.58 7.22
N SER A 89 -9.32 13.78 6.65
CA SER A 89 -8.53 14.27 5.53
C SER A 89 -7.74 15.49 5.97
N SER A 90 -6.43 15.46 5.76
CA SER A 90 -5.56 16.61 6.01
C SER A 90 -5.56 17.63 4.86
N ASN A 91 -6.08 17.25 3.69
CA ASN A 91 -6.04 18.05 2.46
C ASN A 91 -7.23 17.72 1.55
N ARG A 92 -8.45 17.91 2.06
CA ARG A 92 -9.69 17.66 1.31
C ARG A 92 -9.81 18.57 0.11
N GLN A 93 -10.15 17.99 -1.04
CA GLN A 93 -10.48 18.75 -2.25
C GLN A 93 -11.99 18.94 -2.40
N ASP A 94 -12.39 19.99 -3.11
CA ASP A 94 -13.80 20.22 -3.41
C ASP A 94 -14.37 19.08 -4.28
N ASN A 95 -15.59 18.64 -3.96
CA ASN A 95 -16.30 17.54 -4.65
C ASN A 95 -15.61 16.17 -4.58
N GLU A 96 -14.80 15.92 -3.55
CA GLU A 96 -14.32 14.58 -3.25
C GLU A 96 -15.46 13.65 -2.84
N THR A 97 -15.39 12.40 -3.31
CA THR A 97 -16.38 11.36 -3.00
C THR A 97 -15.65 10.10 -2.57
N LEU A 98 -15.99 9.59 -1.39
CA LEU A 98 -15.59 8.26 -0.94
C LEU A 98 -16.47 7.21 -1.59
N LEU A 99 -15.84 6.23 -2.22
CA LEU A 99 -16.46 5.10 -2.89
C LEU A 99 -16.09 3.83 -2.12
N ILE A 100 -17.08 2.99 -1.83
CA ILE A 100 -16.90 1.72 -1.11
C ILE A 100 -17.27 0.58 -2.04
N TYR A 101 -16.33 -0.34 -2.26
CA TYR A 101 -16.47 -1.51 -3.11
C TYR A 101 -16.41 -2.79 -2.29
N ASN A 102 -17.12 -3.83 -2.73
CA ASN A 102 -16.95 -5.17 -2.18
C ASN A 102 -15.73 -5.89 -2.78
N SER A 103 -15.46 -7.11 -2.33
CA SER A 103 -14.33 -7.93 -2.79
C SER A 103 -14.38 -8.31 -4.28
N SER A 104 -15.57 -8.27 -4.90
CA SER A 104 -15.77 -8.48 -6.34
C SER A 104 -15.59 -7.21 -7.17
N GLY A 105 -15.26 -6.07 -6.53
CA GLY A 105 -15.11 -4.77 -7.20
C GLY A 105 -16.42 -4.06 -7.52
N GLN A 106 -17.56 -4.52 -6.99
CA GLN A 106 -18.85 -3.86 -7.17
C GLN A 106 -18.96 -2.67 -6.21
N LEU A 107 -19.39 -1.51 -6.71
CA LEU A 107 -19.65 -0.33 -5.90
C LEU A 107 -20.89 -0.55 -5.03
N ILE A 108 -20.72 -0.47 -3.71
CA ILE A 108 -21.78 -0.68 -2.71
C ILE A 108 -22.33 0.65 -2.21
N LYS A 109 -21.45 1.63 -1.93
CA LYS A 109 -21.83 2.94 -1.38
C LYS A 109 -20.94 4.05 -1.92
N SER A 110 -21.47 5.28 -1.90
CA SER A 110 -20.73 6.50 -2.21
C SER A 110 -21.13 7.63 -1.25
N PHE A 111 -20.16 8.37 -0.74
CA PHE A 111 -20.37 9.50 0.17
C PHE A 111 -19.63 10.73 -0.34
N LYS A 112 -20.35 11.85 -0.51
CA LYS A 112 -19.71 13.13 -0.78
C LYS A 112 -18.99 13.60 0.49
N LEU A 113 -17.75 14.05 0.36
CA LEU A 113 -16.98 14.58 1.47
C LEU A 113 -17.23 16.08 1.61
N ASP A 114 -18.03 16.45 2.61
CA ASP A 114 -18.40 17.84 2.89
C ASP A 114 -17.58 18.47 4.03
N ASN A 115 -16.86 17.65 4.81
CA ASN A 115 -16.00 18.09 5.92
C ASN A 115 -14.68 17.31 5.92
N ASP A 116 -13.65 17.88 6.55
CA ASP A 116 -12.33 17.24 6.69
C ASP A 116 -12.41 16.00 7.55
N ARG A 117 -13.37 15.95 8.46
CA ARG A 117 -13.64 14.78 9.30
C ARG A 117 -15.10 14.38 9.18
N MET A 118 -15.34 13.13 8.82
CA MET A 118 -16.68 12.58 8.63
C MET A 118 -16.83 11.23 9.29
N ARG A 119 -17.96 11.03 9.97
CA ARG A 119 -18.38 9.74 10.49
C ARG A 119 -19.36 9.12 9.49
N ILE A 120 -19.02 7.92 9.02
CA ILE A 120 -19.73 7.22 7.95
C ILE A 120 -20.30 5.94 8.55
N SER A 121 -21.63 5.80 8.50
CA SER A 121 -22.30 4.58 8.94
C SER A 121 -22.09 3.47 7.91
N ILE A 122 -21.76 2.28 8.43
CA ILE A 122 -21.55 1.04 7.69
C ILE A 122 -22.33 -0.13 8.31
N GLU A 123 -23.29 0.14 9.20
CA GLU A 123 -24.12 -0.87 9.91
C GLU A 123 -24.86 -1.81 8.96
N ASP A 124 -25.15 -1.35 7.73
CA ASP A 124 -25.83 -2.13 6.71
C ASP A 124 -24.88 -2.96 5.83
N LEU A 125 -23.56 -2.85 6.04
CA LEU A 125 -22.57 -3.70 5.39
C LEU A 125 -22.43 -5.01 6.16
N SER A 126 -22.55 -6.13 5.44
CA SER A 126 -22.26 -7.44 6.04
C SER A 126 -20.77 -7.58 6.35
N SER A 127 -20.44 -8.36 7.39
CA SER A 127 -19.05 -8.66 7.77
C SER A 127 -18.23 -9.17 6.58
N GLY A 128 -17.03 -8.62 6.38
CA GLY A 128 -16.23 -8.94 5.21
C GLY A 128 -15.16 -7.91 4.88
N ILE A 129 -14.55 -8.06 3.71
CA ILE A 129 -13.50 -7.17 3.21
C ILE A 129 -14.10 -6.21 2.17
N TYR A 130 -13.82 -4.93 2.36
CA TYR A 130 -14.22 -3.85 1.46
C TYR A 130 -13.02 -3.02 1.06
N PHE A 131 -13.13 -2.36 -0.09
CA PHE A 131 -12.13 -1.45 -0.62
C PHE A 131 -12.70 -0.04 -0.71
N LEU A 132 -12.01 0.90 -0.09
CA LEU A 132 -12.40 2.30 -0.03
C LEU A 132 -11.47 3.09 -0.94
N ARG A 133 -12.04 3.98 -1.73
CA ARG A 133 -11.29 4.78 -2.70
C ARG A 133 -11.95 6.13 -2.85
N LEU A 134 -11.15 7.18 -2.98
CA LEU A 134 -11.67 8.47 -3.43
C LEU A 134 -11.76 8.52 -4.96
N ASN A 135 -12.80 9.18 -5.47
CA ASN A 135 -13.00 9.40 -6.90
C ASN A 135 -11.77 9.96 -7.64
N ASN A 136 -11.01 10.85 -6.99
CA ASN A 136 -9.83 11.50 -7.55
C ASN A 136 -8.50 10.87 -7.12
N SER A 137 -8.53 9.75 -6.39
CA SER A 137 -7.32 9.04 -5.93
C SER A 137 -7.14 7.71 -6.65
N LEU A 138 -5.89 7.29 -6.81
CA LEU A 138 -5.52 5.95 -7.27
C LEU A 138 -5.29 4.98 -6.10
N THR A 139 -5.26 5.50 -4.87
CA THR A 139 -5.03 4.71 -3.66
C THR A 139 -6.31 4.00 -3.22
N ASN A 140 -6.17 2.72 -2.87
CA ASN A 140 -7.25 1.92 -2.28
C ASN A 140 -6.92 1.60 -0.83
N TYR A 141 -7.89 1.77 0.06
CA TYR A 141 -7.81 1.40 1.46
C TYR A 141 -8.60 0.12 1.71
N LYS A 142 -8.00 -0.85 2.38
CA LYS A 142 -8.69 -2.07 2.79
C LYS A 142 -9.39 -1.85 4.12
N LEU A 143 -10.70 -2.05 4.18
CA LEU A 143 -11.50 -2.05 5.40
C LEU A 143 -11.98 -3.47 5.72
N ILE A 144 -11.92 -3.84 6.99
CA ILE A 144 -12.48 -5.08 7.53
C ILE A 144 -13.71 -4.70 8.34
N VAL A 145 -14.88 -5.19 7.91
CA VAL A 145 -16.16 -5.00 8.63
C VAL A 145 -16.45 -6.25 9.47
N GLN A 146 -16.87 -6.07 10.72
CA GLN A 146 -17.19 -7.13 11.69
C GLN A 146 -18.68 -7.28 11.91
#